data_AF-A0A6A5UD13-F1
#
_entry.id   AF-A0A6A5UD13-F1
#
_cell.length_a   1.000
_cell.length_b   1.000
_cell.length_c   1.000
_cell.angle_alpha   90.00
_cell.angle_beta   90.00
_cell.angle_gamma   90.00
#
_symmetry.space_group_name_H-M   'P 1'
#
loop_
_entity.id
_entity.type
_entity.pdbx_description
1 polymer ?
#
loop_
_entity_poly.entity_id
_entity_poly.type
_entity_poly.pdbx_seq_one_letter_code
_entity_poly.pdbx_strand_id
1 'polypeptide(L)'
;PPLLQDAVVICFDTEGWTADSHKICEVGLNHFSVREMHGIQDRGPHGRNFMQRLTFCHIRVEENAHLINIGTCPGHPEDNRFGQTRFVDLANTRKYLNETFGQLLDPSKPELGFRPVILLGHALGSDLAKLSTTMDWSPCDFHNVVKVLDTQQLARDVKIWSHHNNQIGLQKLTIFCHVPYRHPHNANNDAAITTFDAFQMAIFENDVLRDEDRVEEGMTPEDVVDEIE
;
A
#
# COMPACT_ATOMS: atom_id res chain seq x y z
N PRO A 1 2.52 22.05 -1.94
CA PRO A 1 3.67 22.62 -2.69
C PRO A 1 3.61 22.20 -4.16
N PRO A 2 4.11 22.99 -5.13
CA PRO A 2 3.98 22.66 -6.56
C PRO A 2 4.51 21.28 -6.94
N LEU A 3 5.69 20.88 -6.42
CA LEU A 3 6.31 19.59 -6.73
C LEU A 3 5.54 18.37 -6.18
N LEU A 4 4.69 18.57 -5.15
CA LEU A 4 3.84 17.48 -4.64
C LEU A 4 2.76 17.05 -5.63
N GLN A 5 2.41 17.89 -6.62
CA GLN A 5 1.49 17.48 -7.68
C GLN A 5 2.08 16.33 -8.52
N ASP A 6 3.40 16.19 -8.54
CA ASP A 6 4.10 15.15 -9.28
C ASP A 6 4.49 13.96 -8.41
N ALA A 7 4.06 13.95 -7.15
CA ALA A 7 4.40 12.89 -6.23
C ALA A 7 3.84 11.53 -6.68
N VAL A 8 4.50 10.47 -6.25
CA VAL A 8 4.01 9.09 -6.29
C VAL A 8 3.72 8.67 -4.87
N VAL A 9 2.54 8.09 -4.64
CA VAL A 9 2.25 7.39 -3.40
C VAL A 9 2.58 5.92 -3.63
N ILE A 10 3.41 5.35 -2.75
CA ILE A 10 3.79 3.94 -2.80
C ILE A 10 3.39 3.31 -1.47
N CYS A 11 2.46 2.36 -1.52
CA CYS A 11 2.13 1.51 -0.39
C CYS A 11 2.91 0.21 -0.49
N PHE A 12 3.41 -0.30 0.64
CA PHE A 12 4.13 -1.57 0.65
C PHE A 12 3.83 -2.37 1.93
N ASP A 13 4.00 -3.67 1.81
CA ASP A 13 3.94 -4.66 2.89
C ASP A 13 4.90 -5.81 2.58
N THR A 14 5.38 -6.52 3.60
CA THR A 14 6.34 -7.62 3.44
C THR A 14 6.02 -8.82 4.32
N GLU A 15 6.02 -10.00 3.69
CA GLU A 15 5.91 -11.26 4.43
C GLU A 15 7.27 -11.93 4.60
N GLY A 16 7.52 -12.41 5.81
CA GLY A 16 8.73 -13.12 6.19
C GLY A 16 8.42 -14.48 6.78
N TRP A 17 9.38 -15.39 6.74
CA TRP A 17 9.20 -16.70 7.35
C TRP A 17 9.31 -16.59 8.87
N THR A 18 8.27 -16.98 9.61
CA THR A 18 8.20 -16.76 11.06
C THR A 18 9.27 -17.52 11.85
N ALA A 19 9.84 -18.58 11.28
CA ALA A 19 10.88 -19.37 11.94
C ALA A 19 12.30 -18.80 11.75
N ASP A 20 12.50 -17.88 10.80
CA ASP A 20 13.77 -17.18 10.60
C ASP A 20 13.51 -15.77 10.05
N SER A 21 13.67 -14.77 10.91
CA SER A 21 13.45 -13.36 10.58
C SER A 21 14.39 -12.81 9.50
N HIS A 22 15.43 -13.55 9.12
CA HIS A 22 16.33 -13.18 8.03
C HIS A 22 15.84 -13.64 6.65
N LYS A 23 14.65 -14.23 6.56
CA LYS A 23 14.07 -14.70 5.30
C LYS A 23 12.82 -13.92 4.94
N ILE A 24 12.98 -12.98 4.01
CA ILE A 24 11.85 -12.36 3.33
C ILE A 24 11.33 -13.30 2.25
N CYS A 25 10.01 -13.49 2.22
CA CYS A 25 9.33 -14.40 1.30
C CYS A 25 8.55 -13.64 0.24
N GLU A 26 7.90 -12.54 0.61
CA GLU A 26 7.05 -11.75 -0.28
C GLU A 26 7.29 -10.26 -0.08
N VAL A 27 7.19 -9.51 -1.18
CA VAL A 27 7.11 -8.05 -1.19
C VAL A 27 5.87 -7.68 -1.98
N GLY A 28 4.91 -7.06 -1.31
CA GLY A 28 3.71 -6.51 -1.91
C GLY A 28 3.82 -5.00 -2.00
N LEU A 29 3.46 -4.43 -3.13
CA LEU A 29 3.34 -2.98 -3.25
C LEU A 29 2.31 -2.58 -4.28
N ASN A 30 1.71 -1.43 -4.03
CA ASN A 30 0.93 -0.72 -5.02
C ASN A 30 1.33 0.74 -5.04
N HIS A 31 1.13 1.40 -6.17
CA HIS A 31 1.45 2.81 -6.29
C HIS A 31 0.51 3.54 -7.25
N PHE A 32 0.47 4.86 -7.07
CA PHE A 32 -0.23 5.77 -7.98
C PHE A 32 0.41 7.15 -8.06
N SER A 33 0.15 7.84 -9.16
CA SER A 33 0.60 9.20 -9.41
C SER A 33 -0.43 10.22 -8.90
N VAL A 34 0.00 11.16 -8.05
CA VAL A 34 -0.86 12.27 -7.59
C VAL A 34 -1.36 13.11 -8.76
N ARG A 35 -0.50 13.34 -9.77
CA ARG A 35 -0.86 14.06 -11.00
C ARG A 35 -2.01 13.38 -11.74
N GLU A 36 -1.97 12.05 -11.84
CA GLU A 36 -3.01 11.29 -12.52
C GLU A 36 -4.32 11.31 -11.73
N MET A 37 -4.24 11.17 -10.41
CA MET A 37 -5.41 11.26 -9.54
C MET A 37 -6.09 12.64 -9.61
N HIS A 38 -5.32 13.73 -9.63
CA HIS A 38 -5.86 15.08 -9.82
C HIS A 38 -6.54 15.28 -11.19
N GLY A 39 -6.15 14.51 -12.20
CA GLY A 39 -6.77 14.54 -13.53
C GLY A 39 -8.17 13.89 -13.57
N ILE A 40 -8.56 13.17 -12.52
CA ILE A 40 -9.86 12.51 -12.41
C ILE A 40 -10.88 13.49 -11.84
N GLN A 41 -11.87 13.86 -12.65
CA GLN A 41 -12.88 14.87 -12.28
C GLN A 41 -13.90 14.36 -11.25
N ASP A 42 -14.25 13.07 -11.34
CA ASP A 42 -15.18 12.40 -10.46
C ASP A 42 -14.51 11.17 -9.83
N ARG A 43 -14.45 11.14 -8.49
CA ARG A 43 -13.88 10.03 -7.73
C ARG A 43 -14.69 8.73 -7.91
N GLY A 44 -15.96 8.84 -8.27
CA GLY A 44 -16.92 7.74 -8.32
C GLY A 44 -17.20 7.13 -6.94
N PRO A 45 -18.11 6.15 -6.87
CA PRO A 45 -18.52 5.58 -5.60
C PRO A 45 -17.38 5.03 -4.78
N HIS A 46 -17.31 5.42 -3.51
CA HIS A 46 -16.24 5.01 -2.59
C HIS A 46 -14.80 5.21 -3.15
N GLY A 47 -14.58 6.16 -4.07
CA GLY A 47 -13.28 6.40 -4.68
C GLY A 47 -12.87 5.41 -5.77
N ARG A 48 -13.83 4.64 -6.32
CA ARG A 48 -13.64 3.65 -7.40
C ARG A 48 -12.72 4.13 -8.52
N ASN A 49 -12.96 5.32 -9.06
CA ASN A 49 -12.20 5.81 -10.22
C ASN A 49 -10.74 6.11 -9.86
N PHE A 50 -10.45 6.40 -8.59
CA PHE A 50 -9.07 6.50 -8.08
C PHE A 50 -8.48 5.11 -7.93
N MET A 51 -9.16 4.19 -7.25
CA MET A 51 -8.63 2.85 -7.00
C MET A 51 -8.30 2.09 -8.29
N GLN A 52 -9.05 2.29 -9.37
CA GLN A 52 -8.77 1.74 -10.70
C GLN A 52 -7.46 2.21 -11.35
N ARG A 53 -6.80 3.25 -10.81
CA ARG A 53 -5.50 3.74 -11.31
C ARG A 53 -4.31 3.18 -10.53
N LEU A 54 -4.55 2.36 -9.52
CA LEU A 54 -3.48 1.71 -8.78
C LEU A 54 -2.76 0.71 -9.69
N THR A 55 -1.44 0.74 -9.62
CA THR A 55 -0.61 -0.33 -10.17
C THR A 55 -0.19 -1.24 -9.05
N PHE A 56 -0.40 -2.55 -9.20
CA PHE A 56 -0.10 -3.57 -8.20
C PHE A 56 1.12 -4.39 -8.62
N CYS A 57 1.95 -4.77 -7.66
CA CYS A 57 3.08 -5.65 -7.86
C CYS A 57 3.22 -6.60 -6.67
N HIS A 58 3.14 -7.89 -6.96
CA HIS A 58 3.39 -8.94 -6.00
C HIS A 58 4.67 -9.67 -6.38
N ILE A 59 5.68 -9.62 -5.51
CA ILE A 59 6.94 -10.33 -5.67
C ILE A 59 7.00 -11.44 -4.63
N ARG A 60 7.25 -12.67 -5.09
CA ARG A 60 7.72 -13.78 -4.26
C ARG A 60 9.21 -13.97 -4.49
N VAL A 61 9.98 -13.90 -3.42
CA VAL A 61 11.44 -14.00 -3.45
C VAL A 61 11.82 -15.46 -3.70
N GLU A 62 12.40 -15.75 -4.87
CA GLU A 62 12.62 -17.12 -5.38
C GLU A 62 13.33 -18.03 -4.38
N GLU A 63 14.34 -17.52 -3.70
CA GLU A 63 15.16 -18.25 -2.73
C GLU A 63 14.33 -18.78 -1.55
N ASN A 64 13.26 -18.07 -1.20
CA ASN A 64 12.44 -18.30 -0.01
C ASN A 64 10.98 -18.62 -0.35
N ALA A 65 10.56 -18.59 -1.62
CA ALA A 65 9.17 -18.72 -2.01
C ALA A 65 8.52 -20.06 -1.60
N HIS A 66 9.31 -21.09 -1.36
CA HIS A 66 8.86 -22.39 -0.86
C HIS A 66 8.51 -22.41 0.64
N LEU A 67 8.87 -21.35 1.38
CA LEU A 67 8.61 -21.22 2.81
C LEU A 67 7.21 -20.64 3.01
N ILE A 68 6.36 -21.36 3.74
CA ILE A 68 4.99 -20.96 4.02
C ILE A 68 4.78 -21.02 5.54
N ASN A 69 4.28 -19.93 6.11
CA ASN A 69 3.87 -19.88 7.51
C ASN A 69 2.58 -20.72 7.67
N ILE A 70 2.59 -21.70 8.57
CA ILE A 70 1.43 -22.59 8.84
C ILE A 70 0.92 -22.48 10.28
N GLY A 71 1.53 -21.60 11.08
CA GLY A 71 1.27 -21.44 12.50
C GLY A 71 0.05 -20.56 12.80
N THR A 72 0.18 -19.68 13.78
CA THR A 72 -0.89 -18.79 14.23
C THR A 72 -1.30 -17.74 13.20
N CYS A 73 -0.42 -17.42 12.24
CA CYS A 73 -0.68 -16.54 11.11
C CYS A 73 -0.34 -17.30 9.82
N PRO A 74 -1.26 -18.13 9.31
CA PRO A 74 -1.03 -18.86 8.06
C PRO A 74 -0.86 -17.89 6.89
N GLY A 75 0.20 -18.08 6.10
CA GLY A 75 0.44 -17.30 4.89
C GLY A 75 -0.36 -17.82 3.70
N HIS A 76 -0.76 -16.92 2.81
CA HIS A 76 -1.54 -17.22 1.60
C HIS A 76 -0.83 -16.74 0.31
N PRO A 77 0.43 -17.14 0.06
CA PRO A 77 1.25 -16.58 -1.02
C PRO A 77 0.76 -16.89 -2.44
N GLU A 78 -0.15 -17.85 -2.59
CA GLU A 78 -0.74 -18.25 -3.88
C GLU A 78 -2.07 -17.55 -4.17
N ASP A 79 -2.67 -16.92 -3.17
CA ASP A 79 -4.00 -16.29 -3.25
C ASP A 79 -3.90 -14.76 -3.49
N ASN A 80 -2.94 -14.33 -4.31
CA ASN A 80 -2.83 -12.92 -4.70
C ASN A 80 -4.05 -12.50 -5.53
N ARG A 81 -4.77 -11.50 -5.05
CA ARG A 81 -6.00 -11.00 -5.68
C ARG A 81 -5.78 -9.82 -6.61
N PHE A 82 -4.60 -9.17 -6.59
CA PHE A 82 -4.37 -7.95 -7.37
C PHE A 82 -3.15 -8.08 -8.28
N GLY A 83 -3.32 -7.86 -9.58
CA GLY A 83 -2.23 -7.94 -10.55
C GLY A 83 -1.63 -9.35 -10.65
N GLN A 84 -0.32 -9.44 -10.96
CA GLN A 84 0.37 -10.71 -11.17
C GLN A 84 1.51 -10.92 -10.17
N THR A 85 1.60 -12.15 -9.65
CA THR A 85 2.75 -12.64 -8.87
C THR A 85 3.95 -12.85 -9.78
N ARG A 86 5.10 -12.30 -9.37
CA ARG A 86 6.40 -12.51 -10.01
C ARG A 86 7.32 -13.24 -9.05
N PHE A 87 8.01 -14.23 -9.58
CA PHE A 87 9.11 -14.88 -8.87
C PHE A 87 10.39 -14.22 -9.36
N VAL A 88 11.13 -13.61 -8.43
CA VAL A 88 12.43 -12.97 -8.71
C VAL A 88 13.36 -13.19 -7.53
N ASP A 89 14.67 -13.20 -7.81
CA ASP A 89 15.69 -13.24 -6.76
C ASP A 89 15.76 -11.94 -5.94
N LEU A 90 16.48 -11.98 -4.82
CA LEU A 90 16.66 -10.81 -3.93
C LEU A 90 17.29 -9.60 -4.65
N ALA A 91 18.23 -9.84 -5.57
CA ALA A 91 18.94 -8.77 -6.27
C ALA A 91 18.02 -8.01 -7.24
N ASN A 92 17.19 -8.74 -7.99
CA ASN A 92 16.19 -8.20 -8.89
C ASN A 92 15.03 -7.57 -8.12
N THR A 93 14.66 -8.10 -6.95
CA THR A 93 13.73 -7.43 -6.02
C THR A 93 14.25 -6.06 -5.63
N ARG A 94 15.52 -5.97 -5.18
CA ARG A 94 16.16 -4.69 -4.83
C ARG A 94 16.21 -3.73 -6.03
N LYS A 95 16.56 -4.23 -7.21
CA LYS A 95 16.59 -3.44 -8.45
C LYS A 95 15.20 -2.85 -8.75
N TYR A 96 14.15 -3.67 -8.67
CA TYR A 96 12.77 -3.23 -8.89
C TYR A 96 12.35 -2.14 -7.89
N LEU A 97 12.68 -2.32 -6.61
CA LEU A 97 12.41 -1.31 -5.58
C LEU A 97 13.16 0.00 -5.88
N ASN A 98 14.42 -0.07 -6.28
CA ASN A 98 15.20 1.11 -6.66
C ASN A 98 14.59 1.86 -7.84
N GLU A 99 14.12 1.15 -8.87
CA GLU A 99 13.46 1.74 -10.03
C GLU A 99 12.10 2.38 -9.65
N THR A 100 11.36 1.72 -8.76
CA THR A 100 10.03 2.17 -8.31
C THR A 100 10.11 3.45 -7.46
N PHE A 101 11.09 3.55 -6.55
CA PHE A 101 11.31 4.72 -5.71
C PHE A 101 12.16 5.80 -6.39
N GLY A 102 12.99 5.43 -7.36
CA GLY A 102 13.87 6.30 -8.15
C GLY A 102 13.26 6.79 -9.46
N GLN A 103 11.94 7.01 -9.51
CA GLN A 103 11.29 7.54 -10.73
C GLN A 103 11.74 8.97 -10.99
N LEU A 104 12.26 9.24 -12.19
CA LEU A 104 12.63 10.59 -12.62
C LEU A 104 11.37 11.48 -12.75
N LEU A 105 11.51 12.76 -12.39
CA LEU A 105 10.44 13.75 -12.58
C LEU A 105 10.06 13.90 -14.05
N ASP A 106 11.08 13.93 -14.91
CA ASP A 106 10.96 13.93 -16.36
C ASP A 106 12.10 13.06 -16.94
N PRO A 107 11.81 11.90 -17.55
CA PRO A 107 12.83 11.04 -18.15
C PRO A 107 13.66 11.72 -19.24
N SER A 108 13.12 12.76 -19.89
CA SER A 108 13.84 13.54 -20.90
C SER A 108 14.76 14.61 -20.30
N LYS A 109 14.60 14.90 -19.00
CA LYS A 109 15.35 15.91 -18.23
C LYS A 109 15.77 15.38 -16.85
N PRO A 110 16.69 14.40 -16.79
CA PRO A 110 17.09 13.76 -15.54
C PRO A 110 17.67 14.73 -14.50
N GLU A 111 18.20 15.88 -14.92
CA GLU A 111 18.73 16.92 -14.04
C GLU A 111 17.67 17.56 -13.13
N LEU A 112 16.38 17.39 -13.45
CA LEU A 112 15.28 17.81 -12.58
C LEU A 112 15.11 16.91 -11.35
N GLY A 113 15.81 15.78 -11.31
CA GLY A 113 15.81 14.85 -10.18
C GLY A 113 14.63 13.89 -10.18
N PHE A 114 14.38 13.29 -9.02
CA PHE A 114 13.36 12.27 -8.82
C PHE A 114 12.02 12.87 -8.40
N ARG A 115 10.94 12.15 -8.71
CA ARG A 115 9.60 12.43 -8.21
C ARG A 115 9.58 12.32 -6.69
N PRO A 116 8.89 13.22 -5.97
CA PRO A 116 8.65 13.02 -4.54
C PRO A 116 7.88 11.73 -4.30
N VAL A 117 8.29 10.98 -3.29
CA VAL A 117 7.61 9.75 -2.86
C VAL A 117 6.94 10.01 -1.52
N ILE A 118 5.66 9.61 -1.45
CA ILE A 118 4.91 9.48 -0.21
C ILE A 118 4.79 7.99 0.07
N LEU A 119 5.48 7.53 1.10
CA LEU A 119 5.40 6.15 1.55
C LEU A 119 4.11 5.96 2.35
N LEU A 120 3.35 4.92 2.04
CA LEU A 120 2.13 4.51 2.74
C LEU A 120 2.31 3.08 3.27
N GLY A 121 1.69 2.78 4.39
CA GLY A 121 1.52 1.40 4.83
C GLY A 121 0.80 1.28 6.17
N HIS A 122 0.87 0.10 6.78
CA HIS A 122 0.22 -0.21 8.04
C HIS A 122 1.26 -0.79 9.01
N ALA A 123 1.59 -0.07 10.09
CA ALA A 123 2.62 -0.51 11.04
C ALA A 123 4.01 -0.74 10.40
N LEU A 124 4.42 0.17 9.51
CA LEU A 124 5.58 0.05 8.61
C LEU A 124 6.93 -0.30 9.27
N GLY A 125 7.06 -0.09 10.59
CA GLY A 125 8.31 -0.35 11.30
C GLY A 125 8.83 -1.78 11.13
N SER A 126 7.93 -2.77 11.10
CA SER A 126 8.34 -4.17 10.90
C SER A 126 8.84 -4.41 9.48
N ASP A 127 8.15 -3.87 8.48
CA ASP A 127 8.49 -4.06 7.07
C ASP A 127 9.80 -3.38 6.71
N LEU A 128 9.99 -2.14 7.16
CA LEU A 128 11.25 -1.41 6.96
C LEU A 128 12.44 -2.14 7.59
N ALA A 129 12.28 -2.68 8.80
CA ALA A 129 13.33 -3.47 9.45
C ALA A 129 13.63 -4.77 8.70
N LYS A 130 12.60 -5.42 8.14
CA LYS A 130 12.74 -6.65 7.36
C LYS A 130 13.49 -6.39 6.05
N LEU A 131 13.12 -5.35 5.30
CA LEU A 131 13.82 -4.95 4.08
C LEU A 131 15.29 -4.61 4.36
N SER A 132 15.55 -3.84 5.42
CA SER A 132 16.91 -3.45 5.78
C SER A 132 17.77 -4.65 6.17
N THR A 133 17.26 -5.58 6.97
CA THR A 133 18.05 -6.72 7.47
C THR A 133 18.22 -7.86 6.47
N THR A 134 17.29 -8.04 5.53
CA THR A 134 17.32 -9.15 4.56
C THR A 134 17.88 -8.74 3.21
N MET A 135 17.71 -7.47 2.82
CA MET A 135 18.09 -6.97 1.51
C MET A 135 19.00 -5.76 1.55
N ASP A 136 19.47 -5.30 2.71
CA ASP A 136 20.31 -4.09 2.82
C ASP A 136 19.72 -2.92 1.99
N TRP A 137 18.40 -2.73 2.15
CA TRP A 137 17.62 -1.76 1.41
C TRP A 137 16.61 -1.06 2.32
N SER A 138 16.52 0.26 2.22
CA SER A 138 15.53 1.04 2.93
C SER A 138 14.97 2.15 2.03
N PRO A 139 13.64 2.38 2.03
CA PRO A 139 13.09 3.55 1.35
C PRO A 139 13.58 4.86 2.00
N CYS A 140 14.02 4.82 3.26
CA CYS A 140 14.58 5.99 3.95
C CYS A 140 15.94 6.44 3.38
N ASP A 141 16.61 5.60 2.58
CA ASP A 141 17.87 5.97 1.92
C ASP A 141 17.64 6.92 0.72
N PHE A 142 16.38 7.03 0.28
CA PHE A 142 15.95 7.90 -0.82
C PHE A 142 15.64 9.32 -0.31
N HIS A 143 16.45 10.29 -0.71
CA HIS A 143 16.23 11.70 -0.39
C HIS A 143 14.92 12.28 -0.94
N ASN A 144 14.31 11.61 -1.92
CA ASN A 144 13.03 11.99 -2.50
C ASN A 144 11.82 11.37 -1.76
N VAL A 145 12.00 10.56 -0.72
CA VAL A 145 10.90 10.17 0.18
C VAL A 145 10.61 11.35 1.12
N VAL A 146 9.54 12.08 0.82
CA VAL A 146 9.22 13.36 1.49
C VAL A 146 8.21 13.21 2.63
N LYS A 147 7.49 12.09 2.68
CA LYS A 147 6.49 11.82 3.72
C LYS A 147 6.30 10.31 3.89
N VAL A 148 6.07 9.91 5.14
CA VAL A 148 5.58 8.58 5.51
C VAL A 148 4.18 8.75 6.12
N LEU A 149 3.23 7.95 5.64
CA LEU A 149 1.86 7.85 6.12
C LEU A 149 1.65 6.45 6.67
N ASP A 150 1.27 6.36 7.94
CA ASP A 150 0.90 5.10 8.59
C ASP A 150 -0.61 5.11 8.80
N THR A 151 -1.30 4.10 8.29
CA THR A 151 -2.76 4.00 8.41
C THR A 151 -3.22 3.83 9.87
N GLN A 152 -2.36 3.35 10.78
CA GLN A 152 -2.67 3.34 12.21
C GLN A 152 -2.75 4.77 12.79
N GLN A 153 -1.91 5.68 12.30
CA GLN A 153 -1.95 7.08 12.68
C GLN A 153 -3.13 7.79 11.99
N LEU A 154 -3.35 7.54 10.70
CA LEU A 154 -4.50 8.10 9.97
C LEU A 154 -5.83 7.73 10.66
N ALA A 155 -6.00 6.48 11.08
CA ALA A 155 -7.19 6.03 11.79
C ALA A 155 -7.45 6.80 13.11
N ARG A 156 -6.39 7.28 13.77
CA ARG A 156 -6.51 8.14 14.95
C ARG A 156 -6.89 9.56 14.58
N ASP A 157 -6.25 10.09 13.54
CA ASP A 157 -6.46 11.44 13.06
C ASP A 157 -7.93 11.63 12.61
N VAL A 158 -8.49 10.64 11.91
CA VAL A 158 -9.91 10.63 11.48
C VAL A 158 -10.87 10.07 12.54
N LYS A 159 -10.40 9.80 13.77
CA LYS A 159 -11.19 9.36 14.93
C LYS A 159 -11.91 8.01 14.78
N ILE A 160 -11.48 7.15 13.85
CA ILE A 160 -11.92 5.75 13.76
C ILE A 160 -11.36 4.92 14.92
N TRP A 161 -10.15 5.28 15.40
CA TRP A 161 -9.49 4.56 16.48
C TRP A 161 -8.98 5.51 17.57
N SER A 162 -9.41 5.29 18.82
CA SER A 162 -9.08 6.17 19.95
C SER A 162 -8.45 5.44 21.14
N HIS A 163 -8.05 4.17 20.99
CA HIS A 163 -7.45 3.43 22.09
C HIS A 163 -6.04 3.94 22.41
N HIS A 164 -5.81 4.37 23.65
CA HIS A 164 -4.59 5.03 24.09
C HIS A 164 -3.34 4.12 24.09
N ASN A 165 -3.49 2.83 24.41
CA ASN A 165 -2.37 1.89 24.56
C ASN A 165 -2.33 0.77 23.50
N ASN A 166 -3.17 0.85 22.47
CA ASN A 166 -3.24 -0.21 21.46
C ASN A 166 -3.34 0.43 20.08
N GLN A 167 -2.59 -0.07 19.11
CA GLN A 167 -2.76 0.29 17.72
C GLN A 167 -3.87 -0.57 17.09
N ILE A 168 -4.53 -0.04 16.07
CA ILE A 168 -5.51 -0.80 15.30
C ILE A 168 -4.75 -1.75 14.37
N GLY A 169 -5.10 -3.04 14.36
CA GLY A 169 -4.58 -3.97 13.35
C GLY A 169 -5.36 -3.86 12.04
N LEU A 170 -4.76 -4.27 10.93
CA LEU A 170 -5.32 -4.11 9.58
C LEU A 170 -6.73 -4.70 9.46
N GLN A 171 -6.93 -5.96 9.88
CA GLN A 171 -8.26 -6.59 9.89
C GLN A 171 -9.33 -5.77 10.61
N LYS A 172 -8.96 -5.06 11.67
CA LYS A 172 -9.92 -4.25 12.41
C LYS A 172 -10.19 -2.93 11.70
N LEU A 173 -9.18 -2.35 11.04
CA LEU A 173 -9.32 -1.14 10.24
C LEU A 173 -10.25 -1.35 9.06
N THR A 174 -10.10 -2.48 8.35
CA THR A 174 -10.92 -2.83 7.18
C THR A 174 -12.40 -2.94 7.54
N ILE A 175 -12.74 -3.45 8.73
CA ILE A 175 -14.12 -3.49 9.24
C ILE A 175 -14.71 -2.09 9.37
N PHE A 176 -13.93 -1.10 9.86
CA PHE A 176 -14.41 0.28 9.95
C PHE A 176 -14.50 0.97 8.59
N CYS A 177 -13.62 0.61 7.66
CA CYS A 177 -13.62 1.16 6.30
C CYS A 177 -14.57 0.41 5.36
N HIS A 178 -15.21 -0.67 5.83
CA HIS A 178 -16.07 -1.55 5.05
C HIS A 178 -15.37 -2.17 3.81
N VAL A 179 -14.05 -2.31 3.86
CA VAL A 179 -13.25 -2.93 2.80
C VAL A 179 -13.13 -4.43 3.08
N PRO A 180 -13.37 -5.33 2.09
CA PRO A 180 -13.23 -6.76 2.30
C PRO A 180 -11.77 -7.16 2.54
N TYR A 181 -11.51 -7.95 3.59
CA TYR A 181 -10.18 -8.44 3.94
C TYR A 181 -10.06 -9.94 3.66
N ARG A 182 -9.64 -10.27 2.43
CA ARG A 182 -9.59 -11.65 1.90
C ARG A 182 -8.14 -12.08 1.71
N HIS A 183 -7.86 -13.35 2.04
CA HIS A 183 -6.51 -13.94 1.99
C HIS A 183 -5.45 -13.06 2.68
N PRO A 184 -5.61 -12.82 3.99
CA PRO A 184 -4.64 -12.06 4.78
C PRO A 184 -3.28 -12.75 4.76
N HIS A 185 -2.21 -12.03 5.07
CA HIS A 185 -0.84 -12.60 5.02
C HIS A 185 -0.44 -13.04 3.61
N ASN A 186 -0.94 -12.29 2.61
CA ASN A 186 -0.35 -12.16 1.29
C ASN A 186 0.07 -10.69 1.16
N ALA A 187 1.36 -10.44 0.95
CA ALA A 187 1.90 -9.09 1.09
C ALA A 187 1.24 -8.08 0.15
N ASN A 188 0.89 -8.47 -1.08
CA ASN A 188 0.30 -7.54 -2.03
C ASN A 188 -1.20 -7.30 -1.76
N ASN A 189 -1.93 -8.30 -1.29
CA ASN A 189 -3.29 -8.11 -0.80
C ASN A 189 -3.28 -7.12 0.38
N ASP A 190 -2.40 -7.33 1.36
CA ASP A 190 -2.33 -6.48 2.55
C ASP A 190 -1.92 -5.04 2.20
N ALA A 191 -0.99 -4.86 1.26
CA ALA A 191 -0.66 -3.54 0.71
C ALA A 191 -1.85 -2.90 -0.03
N ALA A 192 -2.58 -3.65 -0.86
CA ALA A 192 -3.73 -3.14 -1.61
C ALA A 192 -4.84 -2.65 -0.66
N ILE A 193 -5.22 -3.50 0.28
CA ILE A 193 -6.24 -3.20 1.28
C ILE A 193 -5.82 -2.00 2.15
N THR A 194 -4.55 -1.89 2.51
CA THR A 194 -4.02 -0.72 3.23
C THR A 194 -4.24 0.58 2.46
N THR A 195 -4.04 0.59 1.13
CA THR A 195 -4.32 1.76 0.29
C THR A 195 -5.82 2.04 0.19
N PHE A 196 -6.66 0.99 0.08
CA PHE A 196 -8.11 1.17 0.03
C PHE A 196 -8.66 1.76 1.32
N ASP A 197 -8.22 1.26 2.48
CA ASP A 197 -8.56 1.81 3.79
C ASP A 197 -8.11 3.28 3.89
N ALA A 198 -6.91 3.62 3.40
CA ALA A 198 -6.44 5.00 3.38
C ALA A 198 -7.34 5.92 2.53
N PHE A 199 -7.81 5.45 1.36
CA PHE A 199 -8.78 6.19 0.57
C PHE A 199 -10.13 6.33 1.26
N GLN A 200 -10.66 5.26 1.87
CA GLN A 200 -11.92 5.34 2.62
C GLN A 200 -11.81 6.34 3.78
N MET A 201 -10.72 6.31 4.56
CA MET A 201 -10.49 7.28 5.63
C MET A 201 -10.44 8.73 5.12
N ALA A 202 -9.74 8.97 4.01
CA ALA A 202 -9.65 10.30 3.41
C ALA A 202 -11.01 10.78 2.85
N ILE A 203 -11.83 9.87 2.31
CA ILE A 203 -13.18 10.17 1.84
C ILE A 203 -14.11 10.47 3.03
N PHE A 204 -14.11 9.63 4.06
CA PHE A 204 -14.93 9.83 5.26
C PHE A 204 -14.63 11.15 5.95
N GLU A 205 -13.36 11.53 6.09
CA GLU A 205 -13.00 12.83 6.67
C GLU A 205 -13.57 14.00 5.85
N ASN A 206 -13.48 13.94 4.52
CA ASN A 206 -14.00 14.99 3.64
C ASN A 206 -15.54 15.03 3.59
N ASP A 207 -16.20 13.89 3.70
CA ASP A 207 -17.66 13.79 3.62
C ASP A 207 -18.32 14.14 4.96
N VAL A 208 -17.68 13.87 6.10
CA VAL A 208 -18.11 14.40 7.42
C VAL A 208 -18.01 15.93 7.46
N LEU A 209 -17.16 16.53 6.63
CA LEU A 209 -17.04 17.98 6.47
C LEU A 209 -18.03 18.55 5.42
N ARG A 210 -18.72 17.71 4.65
CA ARG A 210 -19.66 18.09 3.58
C ARG A 210 -20.99 17.38 3.78
N ASP A 211 -21.80 17.89 4.71
CA ASP A 211 -23.04 17.28 5.19
C ASP A 211 -24.22 17.32 4.17
N GLU A 212 -23.98 17.29 2.84
CA GLU A 212 -25.05 17.50 1.84
C GLU A 212 -25.20 16.44 0.72
N ASP A 213 -24.27 15.51 0.49
CA ASP A 213 -24.36 14.60 -0.68
C ASP A 213 -24.38 13.10 -0.33
N ARG A 214 -25.11 12.70 0.71
CA ARG A 214 -25.35 11.26 0.98
C ARG A 214 -26.47 10.70 0.12
N VAL A 215 -26.19 10.43 -1.15
CA VAL A 215 -26.79 9.32 -1.91
C VAL A 215 -25.79 8.84 -2.97
N GLU A 216 -24.95 7.84 -2.67
CA GLU A 216 -24.36 7.01 -3.72
C GLU A 216 -25.24 5.76 -3.87
N GLU A 217 -26.16 5.81 -4.83
CA GLU A 217 -26.97 4.67 -5.23
C GLU A 217 -26.08 3.59 -5.86
N GLY A 218 -25.97 2.44 -5.18
CA GLY A 218 -25.87 1.12 -5.84
C GLY A 218 -24.63 0.27 -5.53
N MET A 219 -23.48 0.85 -5.19
CA MET A 219 -22.25 0.09 -4.94
C MET A 219 -21.77 0.26 -3.51
N THR A 220 -21.42 -0.86 -2.87
CA THR A 220 -20.69 -0.91 -1.60
C THR A 220 -19.18 -0.82 -1.85
N PRO A 221 -18.35 -0.55 -0.81
CA PRO A 221 -16.90 -0.65 -0.98
C PRO A 221 -16.44 -2.07 -1.37
N GLU A 222 -17.19 -3.10 -1.00
CA GLU A 222 -16.95 -4.48 -1.46
C GLU A 222 -17.14 -4.61 -2.97
N ASP A 223 -18.24 -4.08 -3.53
CA ASP A 223 -18.48 -4.09 -4.98
C ASP A 223 -17.36 -3.36 -5.74
N VAL A 224 -16.82 -2.28 -5.17
CA VAL A 224 -15.69 -1.54 -5.77
C VAL A 224 -14.42 -2.37 -5.78
N VAL A 225 -14.11 -3.09 -4.68
CA VAL A 225 -12.93 -3.96 -4.62
C VAL A 225 -13.07 -5.14 -5.59
N ASP A 226 -14.24 -5.76 -5.66
CA ASP A 226 -14.51 -6.90 -6.55
C ASP A 226 -14.30 -6.57 -8.04
N GLU A 227 -14.43 -5.31 -8.45
CA GLU A 227 -14.15 -4.87 -9.81
C GLU A 227 -12.65 -4.65 -10.12
N ILE A 228 -11.81 -4.55 -9.09
CA ILE A 228 -10.38 -4.23 -9.21
C ILE A 228 -9.52 -5.49 -9.15
N GLU A 229 -9.97 -6.49 -8.40
CA GLU A 229 -9.35 -7.83 -8.32
C GLU A 229 -9.26 -8.51 -9.70
#